data_AF-K5WFB6-F1
#
_entry.id   AF-K5WFB6-F1
#
_cell.length_a   1.000
_cell.length_b   1.000
_cell.length_c   1.000
_cell.angle_alpha   90.00
_cell.angle_beta   90.00
_cell.angle_gamma   90.00
#
_symmetry.space_group_name_H-M   'P 1'
#
loop_
_entity.id
_entity.type
_entity.pdbx_description
1 polymer ?
#
loop_
_entity_poly.entity_id
_entity_poly.type
_entity_poly.pdbx_seq_one_letter_code
_entity_poly.pdbx_strand_id
1 'polypeptide(L)' 'MSADDIQGSVIDSKLSVKGATGLRIVDASVFPTIPNCHIQAIVYTLAERAADLIKAQHKLAN' A
#
# COMPACT_ATOMS: atom_id res chain seq x y z
N MET A 1 -3.53 0.87 -5.93
CA MET A 1 -2.43 -0.06 -6.19
C MET A 1 -2.61 -0.63 -7.59
N SER A 2 -1.54 -0.65 -8.37
CA SER A 2 -1.51 -1.31 -9.69
C SER A 2 -1.00 -2.74 -9.52
N ALA A 3 -1.29 -3.63 -10.47
CA ALA A 3 -0.67 -4.97 -10.48
C ALA A 3 0.86 -4.84 -10.61
N ASP A 4 1.59 -5.83 -10.09
CA ASP A 4 3.05 -5.75 -9.92
C ASP A 4 3.79 -5.53 -11.25
N ASP A 5 3.25 -6.03 -12.35
CA ASP A 5 3.86 -5.97 -13.67
C ASP A 5 3.38 -4.78 -14.52
N ILE A 6 2.60 -3.85 -13.96
CA ILE A 6 2.18 -2.64 -14.69
C ILE A 6 3.37 -1.70 -14.83
N GLN A 7 3.73 -1.44 -16.10
CA GLN A 7 4.73 -0.46 -16.48
C GLN A 7 4.34 0.93 -15.97
N GLY A 8 5.26 1.59 -15.23
CA GLY A 8 5.01 2.89 -14.60
C GLY A 8 4.48 2.83 -13.16
N SER A 9 4.22 1.64 -12.59
CA SER A 9 3.90 1.55 -11.16
C SER A 9 5.12 1.87 -10.29
N VAL A 10 4.93 2.68 -9.24
CA VAL A 10 5.97 3.06 -8.26
C VAL A 10 6.12 2.01 -7.16
N ILE A 11 5.05 1.25 -6.89
CA ILE A 11 4.99 0.28 -5.79
C ILE A 11 4.54 -1.11 -6.27
N ASP A 12 4.77 -2.11 -5.43
CA ASP A 12 4.19 -3.45 -5.56
C ASP A 12 2.88 -3.62 -4.74
N SER A 13 2.30 -4.81 -4.83
CA SER A 13 1.09 -5.27 -4.15
C SER A 13 1.22 -5.32 -2.62
N LYS A 14 2.44 -5.23 -2.10
CA LYS A 14 2.77 -5.16 -0.67
C LYS A 14 3.13 -3.74 -0.22
N LEU A 15 2.82 -2.73 -1.05
CA LEU A 15 3.09 -1.31 -0.84
C LEU A 15 4.58 -0.95 -0.78
N SER A 16 5.45 -1.83 -1.24
CA SER A 16 6.90 -1.62 -1.24
C SER A 16 7.31 -0.80 -2.45
N VAL A 17 8.21 0.15 -2.25
CA VAL A 17 8.73 0.99 -3.34
C VAL A 17 9.67 0.18 -4.22
N LYS A 18 9.39 0.16 -5.53
CA LYS A 18 10.24 -0.56 -6.49
C LYS A 18 11.64 0.08 -6.51
N GLY A 19 12.67 -0.75 -6.38
CA GLY A 19 14.07 -0.30 -6.37
C GLY A 19 14.58 0.21 -5.02
N ALA A 20 13.77 0.19 -3.96
CA ALA A 20 14.19 0.51 -2.60
C ALA A 20 13.94 -0.66 -1.64
N THR A 21 14.81 -0.80 -0.63
CA THR A 21 14.70 -1.86 0.38
C THR A 21 14.19 -1.28 1.68
N GLY A 22 13.16 -1.91 2.27
CA GLY A 22 12.62 -1.51 3.57
C GLY A 22 11.77 -0.24 3.55
N LEU A 23 11.39 0.27 2.38
CA LEU A 23 10.57 1.47 2.22
C LEU A 23 9.18 1.13 1.67
N ARG A 24 8.14 1.73 2.26
CA ARG A 24 6.74 1.60 1.82
C ARG A 24 6.04 2.95 1.73
N ILE A 25 5.02 3.02 0.88
CA ILE A 25 4.11 4.16 0.79
C ILE A 25 2.72 3.69 1.21
N VAL A 26 2.18 4.29 2.27
CA VAL A 26 0.85 3.98 2.81
C VAL A 26 0.06 5.29 2.90
N ASP A 27 -0.49 5.71 1.77
CA ASP A 27 -1.14 7.01 1.61
C ASP A 27 -2.12 6.98 0.42
N ALA A 28 -2.96 8.00 0.28
CA ALA A 28 -3.86 8.20 -0.85
C ALA A 28 -3.15 8.18 -2.22
N SER A 29 -1.87 8.58 -2.29
CA SER A 29 -1.07 8.56 -3.51
C SER A 29 -0.93 7.19 -4.19
N VAL A 30 -1.23 6.08 -3.50
CA VAL A 30 -1.12 4.73 -4.07
C VAL A 30 -2.32 4.32 -4.91
N PHE A 31 -3.42 5.07 -4.90
CA PHE A 31 -4.60 4.77 -5.71
C PHE A 31 -4.36 5.22 -7.17
N PRO A 32 -4.47 4.32 -8.16
CA PRO A 32 -4.22 4.66 -9.57
C PRO A 32 -5.31 5.59 -10.13
N THR A 33 -6.51 5.55 -9.54
CA THR A 33 -7.65 6.39 -9.88
C THR A 33 -8.35 6.83 -8.61
N ILE A 34 -9.00 7.99 -8.65
CA ILE A 34 -9.73 8.53 -7.51
C ILE A 34 -10.97 7.66 -7.27
N PRO A 35 -11.14 7.08 -6.07
CA PRO A 35 -12.33 6.31 -5.75
C PRO A 35 -13.57 7.22 -5.68
N ASN A 36 -14.73 6.71 -6.12
CA ASN A 36 -16.00 7.46 -6.07
C ASN A 36 -16.67 7.40 -4.69
N CYS A 37 -15.95 7.84 -3.65
CA CYS A 37 -16.45 7.96 -2.28
C CYS A 37 -15.60 8.94 -1.48
N HIS A 38 -15.96 9.19 -0.21
CA HIS A 38 -15.08 9.91 0.70
C HIS A 38 -13.77 9.14 0.90
N ILE A 39 -12.65 9.74 0.48
CA ILE A 39 -11.35 9.07 0.41
C ILE A 39 -10.82 8.61 1.79
N GLN A 40 -11.26 9.27 2.87
CA GLN A 40 -10.88 8.94 4.25
C GLN A 40 -11.12 7.46 4.58
N ALA A 41 -12.28 6.92 4.21
CA ALA A 41 -12.63 5.54 4.55
C ALA A 41 -11.70 4.51 3.90
N ILE A 42 -11.34 4.74 2.63
CA ILE A 42 -10.46 3.81 1.90
C ILE A 42 -9.01 3.98 2.34
N VAL A 43 -8.56 5.21 2.63
CA VAL A 43 -7.22 5.45 3.18
C VAL A 43 -7.05 4.75 4.53
N TYR A 44 -8.05 4.82 5.41
CA TYR A 44 -8.01 4.10 6.70
C TYR A 44 -7.98 2.58 6.49
N THR A 45 -8.83 2.06 5.60
CA THR A 45 -8.85 0.61 5.29
C THR A 45 -7.50 0.13 4.73
N LEU A 46 -6.87 0.94 3.87
CA LEU A 46 -5.54 0.67 3.35
C LEU A 46 -4.49 0.67 4.46
N ALA A 47 -4.55 1.64 5.38
CA ALA A 47 -3.62 1.75 6.49
C ALA A 47 -3.72 0.54 7.44
N GLU A 48 -4.93 0.09 7.75
CA GLU A 48 -5.15 -1.12 8.56
C GLU A 48 -4.53 -2.36 7.92
N ARG A 49 -4.80 -2.59 6.62
CA ARG A 49 -4.19 -3.70 5.88
C ARG A 49 -2.67 -3.59 5.84
N ALA A 50 -2.13 -2.39 5.65
CA ALA A 50 -0.69 -2.16 5.64
C ALA A 50 -0.05 -2.48 6.99
N ALA A 51 -0.70 -2.10 8.10
CA ALA A 51 -0.24 -2.43 9.45
C ALA A 51 -0.16 -3.95 9.65
N ASP A 52 -1.14 -4.70 9.18
CA ASP A 52 -1.12 -6.17 9.23
C ASP A 52 0.02 -6.79 8.39
N LEU A 53 0.26 -6.27 7.18
CA LEU A 53 1.38 -6.71 6.35
C LEU A 53 2.74 -6.44 7.02
N ILE A 54 2.91 -5.27 7.63
CA ILE A 54 4.14 -4.88 8.33
C ILE A 54 4.33 -5.76 9.57
N LYS A 55 3.30 -5.92 10.40
CA LYS A 55 3.31 -6.80 11.57
C LYS A 55 3.69 -8.24 11.18
N ALA A 56 3.07 -8.78 10.13
CA ALA A 56 3.37 -10.12 9.63
C ALA A 56 4.82 -10.26 9.15
N GLN A 57 5.35 -9.26 8.42
CA GLN A 57 6.75 -9.27 7.99
C GLN A 57 7.73 -9.27 9.18
N HIS A 58 7.42 -8.51 10.23
CA HIS A 58 8.26 -8.39 11.42
C HIS A 58 7.98 -9.47 12.48
N LYS A 59 7.07 -10.42 12.21
CA LYS A 59 6.62 -11.46 13.15
C LYS A 59 6.09 -10.87 14.46
N LEU A 60 5.50 -9.69 14.39
CA LEU A 60 4.81 -9.04 15.49
C LEU A 60 3.37 -9.55 15.44
N ALA A 61 3.09 -10.64 16.15
CA ALA A 61 1.70 -11.08 16.35
C ALA A 61 1.05 -10.24 17.46
N ASN A 62 -0.24 -9.94 17.29
CA ASN A 62 -1.09 -9.40 18.36
C ASN A 62 -1.38 -10.48 19.40
#